data_AF-A0A3B0JZ16-F1
#
_entry.id   AF-A0A3B0JZ16-F1
#
_cell.length_a   1.000
_cell.length_b   1.000
_cell.length_c   1.000
_cell.angle_alpha   90.00
_cell.angle_beta   90.00
_cell.angle_gamma   90.00
#
_symmetry.space_group_name_H-M   'P 1'
#
loop_
_entity.id
_entity.type
_entity.pdbx_description
1 polymer ?
#
loop_
_entity_poly.entity_id
_entity_poly.type
_entity_poly.pdbx_seq_one_letter_code
_entity_poly.pdbx_strand_id
1 'polypeptide(L)'
;MKFTLFFLALCLLGVNAFVQPIPHENMSPELYDVTEDGLVDIEAFGTLYKTFKLVLRSVKGFNCAVKWVVGIKDSATQFNSNVVLCGTTASKDVTNLINANIKIIKTANNIISYKSTICASAEDADQKVTNSCFAKTLYQLWSLKNQVQNVITLAKKLPKTAPNAGACVNDAVNTLTSYYTQFPQNITNCSKLTS
;
A
#
# COMPACT_ATOMS: atom_id res chain seq x y z
N MET A 1 -77.26 14.58 16.71
CA MET A 1 -77.20 16.00 16.31
C MET A 1 -75.99 16.65 16.99
N LYS A 2 -75.36 17.58 16.27
CA LYS A 2 -74.30 18.54 16.66
C LYS A 2 -72.84 18.06 16.64
N PHE A 3 -72.14 18.67 15.70
CA PHE A 3 -70.69 18.71 15.47
C PHE A 3 -69.99 19.57 16.52
N THR A 4 -68.74 19.23 16.84
CA THR A 4 -67.74 20.23 17.21
C THR A 4 -66.39 19.82 16.64
N LEU A 5 -65.92 20.62 15.70
CA LEU A 5 -64.57 20.63 15.15
C LEU A 5 -63.64 21.39 16.12
N PHE A 6 -62.45 20.87 16.37
CA PHE A 6 -61.30 21.70 16.73
C PHE A 6 -60.10 21.26 15.90
N PHE A 7 -59.63 22.19 15.07
CA PHE A 7 -58.38 22.14 14.34
C PHE A 7 -57.21 22.45 15.28
N LEU A 8 -56.13 21.65 15.22
CA LEU A 8 -54.77 22.08 15.53
C LEU A 8 -53.82 21.14 14.76
N ALA A 9 -53.39 21.54 13.57
CA ALA A 9 -52.12 22.22 13.31
C ALA A 9 -50.88 21.32 13.49
N LEU A 10 -50.48 20.71 12.36
CA LEU A 10 -49.12 20.68 11.81
C LEU A 10 -47.94 20.48 12.78
N CYS A 11 -47.37 19.27 12.78
CA CYS A 11 -45.93 19.06 12.84
C CYS A 11 -45.57 17.91 11.87
N LEU A 12 -45.40 18.27 10.60
CA LEU A 12 -44.69 17.48 9.60
C LEU A 12 -43.21 17.47 9.96
N LEU A 13 -42.66 16.33 10.37
CA LEU A 13 -41.34 15.81 9.97
C LEU A 13 -41.33 14.30 10.26
N GLY A 14 -42.04 13.54 9.42
CA GLY A 14 -41.83 12.10 9.34
C GLY A 14 -40.44 11.88 8.73
N VAL A 15 -39.47 11.53 9.56
CA VAL A 15 -38.15 11.08 9.12
C VAL A 15 -38.36 9.77 8.35
N ASN A 16 -38.37 9.85 7.02
CA ASN A 16 -38.08 8.69 6.20
C ASN A 16 -36.60 8.36 6.45
N ALA A 17 -36.34 7.48 7.41
CA ALA A 17 -35.04 6.84 7.54
C ALA A 17 -34.86 5.94 6.31
N PHE A 18 -34.30 6.52 5.25
CA PHE A 18 -33.81 5.76 4.11
C PHE A 18 -32.59 4.97 4.60
N VAL A 19 -32.84 3.75 5.09
CA VAL A 19 -31.80 2.78 5.38
C VAL A 19 -31.18 2.38 4.05
N GLN A 20 -30.08 3.04 3.67
CA GLN A 20 -29.24 2.53 2.60
C GLN A 20 -28.64 1.20 3.08
N PRO A 21 -28.71 0.12 2.29
CA PRO A 21 -27.99 -1.09 2.60
C PRO A 21 -26.50 -0.75 2.61
N ILE A 22 -25.85 -0.95 3.75
CA ILE A 22 -24.39 -0.94 3.83
C ILE A 22 -23.91 -1.99 2.83
N PRO A 23 -23.13 -1.64 1.79
CA PRO A 23 -22.52 -2.65 0.95
C PRO A 23 -21.56 -3.44 1.84
N HIS A 24 -21.94 -4.67 2.16
CA HIS A 24 -21.07 -5.64 2.75
C HIS A 24 -20.11 -6.07 1.63
N GLU A 25 -19.11 -5.23 1.34
CA GLU A 25 -17.98 -5.66 0.51
C GLU A 25 -17.31 -6.80 1.27
N ASN A 26 -17.59 -8.01 0.79
CA ASN A 26 -16.89 -9.21 1.16
C ASN A 26 -15.38 -8.93 1.07
N MET A 27 -14.73 -8.71 2.22
CA MET A 27 -13.29 -8.80 2.35
C MET A 27 -12.90 -10.27 2.23
N SER A 28 -13.00 -10.79 1.01
CA SER A 28 -12.30 -12.00 0.62
C SER A 28 -10.88 -11.58 0.26
N PRO A 29 -9.85 -12.06 0.98
CA PRO A 29 -8.48 -11.93 0.50
C PRO A 29 -8.38 -12.82 -0.74
N GLU A 30 -8.40 -12.22 -1.93
CA GLU A 30 -7.99 -12.94 -3.13
C GLU A 30 -6.52 -13.34 -2.94
N LEU A 31 -6.35 -14.63 -2.64
CA LEU A 31 -5.08 -15.32 -2.56
C LEU A 31 -4.52 -15.39 -3.98
N TYR A 32 -3.67 -14.43 -4.34
CA TYR A 32 -2.93 -14.51 -5.59
C TYR A 32 -1.99 -15.71 -5.54
N ASP A 33 -2.27 -16.67 -6.42
CA ASP A 33 -1.44 -17.81 -6.76
C ASP A 33 -0.06 -17.33 -7.26
N VAL A 34 0.97 -17.49 -6.42
CA VAL A 34 2.36 -17.24 -6.80
C VAL A 34 2.92 -18.55 -7.32
N THR A 35 2.87 -18.70 -8.63
CA THR A 35 3.44 -19.84 -9.35
C THR A 35 4.96 -19.93 -9.17
N GLU A 36 5.40 -21.19 -9.11
CA GLU A 36 6.76 -21.71 -9.08
C GLU A 36 7.77 -20.91 -9.91
N ASP A 37 8.99 -20.93 -9.39
CA ASP A 37 10.25 -20.61 -10.05
C ASP A 37 10.68 -19.13 -10.06
N GLY A 38 11.30 -18.75 -8.93
CA GLY A 38 12.01 -17.49 -8.77
C GLY A 38 12.09 -17.07 -7.30
N LEU A 39 12.93 -17.77 -6.51
CA LEU A 39 13.23 -17.49 -5.10
C LEU A 39 13.69 -16.02 -4.92
N VAL A 40 12.74 -15.08 -4.84
CA VAL A 40 12.80 -14.01 -3.84
C VAL A 40 12.83 -14.72 -2.49
N ASP A 41 13.55 -14.22 -1.51
CA ASP A 41 13.53 -14.80 -0.17
C ASP A 41 12.09 -14.72 0.40
N ILE A 42 11.30 -15.74 0.10
CA ILE A 42 9.87 -15.82 0.42
C ILE A 42 9.72 -15.88 1.94
N GLU A 43 10.71 -16.41 2.67
CA GLU A 43 10.71 -16.43 4.14
C GLU A 43 10.79 -15.02 4.71
N ALA A 44 11.70 -14.19 4.20
CA ALA A 44 11.85 -12.80 4.64
C ALA A 44 10.55 -11.99 4.43
N PHE A 45 9.86 -12.21 3.31
CA PHE A 45 8.61 -11.53 2.98
C PHE A 45 7.36 -12.16 3.62
N GLY A 46 7.37 -13.47 3.92
CA GLY A 46 6.24 -14.23 4.43
C GLY A 46 5.92 -13.96 5.90
N THR A 47 6.93 -13.60 6.70
CA THR A 47 6.78 -13.37 8.14
C THR A 47 6.38 -11.93 8.52
N LEU A 48 6.31 -11.02 7.54
CA LEU A 48 6.13 -9.58 7.79
C LEU A 48 4.77 -9.19 8.37
N TYR A 49 3.74 -10.04 8.32
CA TYR A 49 2.43 -9.68 8.85
C TYR A 49 2.47 -9.37 10.36
N LYS A 50 3.17 -10.21 11.14
CA LYS A 50 3.38 -9.98 12.57
C LYS A 50 4.25 -8.73 12.79
N THR A 51 5.28 -8.54 11.97
CA THR A 51 6.16 -7.38 12.02
C THR A 51 5.40 -6.08 11.75
N PHE A 52 4.50 -6.03 10.77
CA PHE A 52 3.67 -4.86 10.52
C PHE A 52 2.76 -4.53 11.71
N LYS A 53 2.18 -5.54 12.36
CA LYS A 53 1.41 -5.31 13.60
C LYS A 53 2.27 -4.66 14.68
N LEU A 54 3.52 -5.10 14.83
CA LEU A 54 4.45 -4.52 15.81
C LEU A 54 4.86 -3.09 15.45
N VAL A 55 5.21 -2.84 14.19
CA VAL A 55 5.52 -1.50 13.65
C VAL A 55 4.39 -0.51 13.94
N LEU A 56 3.15 -0.94 13.77
CA LEU A 56 1.98 -0.09 13.95
C LEU A 56 1.54 0.07 15.42
N ARG A 57 2.21 -0.57 16.38
CA ARG A 57 1.93 -0.38 17.82
C ARG A 57 2.52 0.91 18.38
N SER A 58 3.52 1.49 17.72
CA SER A 58 4.20 2.70 18.19
C SER A 58 4.26 3.76 17.09
N VAL A 59 4.25 5.03 17.49
CA VAL A 59 4.40 6.16 16.58
C VAL A 59 5.78 6.16 15.91
N LYS A 60 6.84 5.81 16.66
CA LYS A 60 8.21 5.73 16.11
C LYS A 60 8.35 4.59 15.10
N GLY A 61 7.77 3.42 15.38
CA GLY A 61 7.73 2.30 14.45
C GLY A 61 6.99 2.66 13.17
N PHE A 62 5.79 3.25 13.29
CA PHE A 62 5.02 3.71 12.14
C PHE A 62 5.77 4.77 11.33
N ASN A 63 6.33 5.79 11.96
CA ASN A 63 7.12 6.82 11.27
C ASN A 63 8.34 6.23 10.56
N CYS A 64 9.02 5.25 11.16
CA CYS A 64 10.11 4.52 10.52
C CYS A 64 9.64 3.76 9.28
N ALA A 65 8.51 3.05 9.35
CA ALA A 65 7.96 2.35 8.19
C ALA A 65 7.54 3.33 7.09
N VAL A 66 6.94 4.47 7.43
CA VAL A 66 6.60 5.51 6.44
C VAL A 66 7.85 6.04 5.74
N LYS A 67 9.00 6.20 6.41
CA LYS A 67 10.27 6.59 5.75
C LYS A 67 10.68 5.56 4.68
N TRP A 68 10.56 4.27 4.98
CA TRP A 68 10.83 3.22 4.00
C TRP A 68 9.81 3.19 2.87
N VAL A 69 8.54 3.46 3.16
CA VAL A 69 7.50 3.60 2.13
C VAL A 69 7.80 4.77 1.18
N VAL A 70 8.28 5.91 1.71
CA VAL A 70 8.74 7.05 0.90
C VAL A 70 9.89 6.63 0.00
N GLY A 71 10.93 5.98 0.54
CA GLY A 71 12.05 5.53 -0.29
C GLY A 71 11.67 4.48 -1.34
N ILE A 72 10.71 3.59 -1.05
CA ILE A 72 10.15 2.67 -2.05
C ILE A 72 9.46 3.44 -3.17
N LYS A 73 8.64 4.45 -2.84
CA LYS A 73 7.99 5.33 -3.83
C LYS A 73 9.04 6.06 -4.69
N ASP A 74 10.07 6.61 -4.07
CA ASP A 74 11.10 7.38 -4.76
C ASP A 74 11.90 6.47 -5.71
N SER A 75 12.27 5.27 -5.26
CA SER A 75 12.92 4.26 -6.10
C SER A 75 12.05 3.81 -7.28
N ALA A 76 10.75 3.59 -7.06
CA ALA A 76 9.78 3.28 -8.12
C ALA A 76 9.67 4.40 -9.16
N THR A 77 9.62 5.64 -8.69
CA THR A 77 9.53 6.84 -9.53
C THR A 77 10.80 7.03 -10.34
N GLN A 78 11.96 6.88 -9.70
CA GLN A 78 13.26 6.99 -10.34
C GLN A 78 13.44 5.92 -11.41
N PHE A 79 13.03 4.67 -11.14
CA PHE A 79 13.06 3.60 -12.14
C PHE A 79 12.24 3.96 -13.38
N ASN A 80 10.98 4.39 -13.19
CA ASN A 80 10.11 4.76 -14.31
C ASN A 80 10.72 5.91 -15.12
N SER A 81 11.30 6.92 -14.45
CA SER A 81 11.98 8.03 -15.11
C SER A 81 13.22 7.57 -15.88
N ASN A 82 14.06 6.72 -15.27
CA ASN A 82 15.29 6.22 -15.89
C ASN A 82 14.97 5.43 -17.16
N VAL A 83 13.95 4.57 -17.12
CA VAL A 83 13.56 3.80 -18.30
C VAL A 83 13.08 4.69 -19.44
N VAL A 84 12.33 5.76 -19.15
CA VAL A 84 11.95 6.75 -20.18
C VAL A 84 13.18 7.45 -20.76
N LEU A 85 14.13 7.83 -19.91
CA LEU A 85 15.38 8.50 -20.32
C LEU A 85 16.32 7.57 -21.12
N CYS A 86 16.18 6.25 -21.00
CA CYS A 86 16.93 5.31 -21.83
C CYS A 86 16.59 5.45 -23.33
N GLY A 87 15.51 6.14 -23.70
CA GLY A 87 15.18 6.47 -25.10
C GLY A 87 14.84 5.28 -25.98
N THR A 88 14.66 4.09 -25.40
CA THR A 88 14.29 2.87 -26.10
C THR A 88 12.78 2.65 -26.00
N THR A 89 12.19 2.04 -27.03
CA THR A 89 10.81 1.56 -26.91
C THR A 89 10.80 0.45 -25.85
N ALA A 90 10.09 0.69 -24.75
CA ALA A 90 9.98 -0.29 -23.67
C ALA A 90 9.37 -1.59 -24.21
N SER A 91 10.03 -2.72 -23.97
CA SER A 91 9.45 -4.02 -24.26
C SER A 91 8.17 -4.24 -23.44
N LYS A 92 7.38 -5.26 -23.79
CA LYS A 92 6.19 -5.64 -23.01
C LYS A 92 6.54 -5.89 -21.54
N ASP A 93 7.66 -6.54 -21.26
CA ASP A 93 8.08 -6.86 -19.89
C ASP A 93 8.55 -5.63 -19.11
N VAL A 94 9.28 -4.73 -19.77
CA VAL A 94 9.65 -3.44 -19.17
C VAL A 94 8.40 -2.61 -18.88
N THR A 95 7.42 -2.62 -19.78
CA THR A 95 6.13 -1.94 -19.59
C THR A 95 5.34 -2.53 -18.43
N ASN A 96 5.32 -3.86 -18.29
CA ASN A 96 4.71 -4.54 -17.14
C ASN A 96 5.38 -4.11 -15.82
N LEU A 97 6.71 -3.98 -15.81
CA LEU A 97 7.46 -3.53 -14.65
C LEU A 97 7.14 -2.07 -14.29
N ILE A 98 7.06 -1.17 -15.27
CA ILE A 98 6.63 0.22 -15.09
C ILE A 98 5.23 0.28 -14.47
N ASN A 99 4.27 -0.48 -15.03
CA ASN A 99 2.90 -0.53 -14.53
C ASN A 99 2.80 -1.08 -13.10
N ALA A 100 3.62 -2.08 -12.76
CA ALA A 100 3.71 -2.59 -11.40
C ALA A 100 4.25 -1.52 -10.42
N ASN A 101 5.25 -0.74 -10.84
CA ASN A 101 5.77 0.38 -10.04
C ASN A 101 4.76 1.53 -9.89
N ILE A 102 3.91 1.81 -10.89
CA ILE A 102 2.82 2.79 -10.75
C ILE A 102 1.84 2.37 -9.64
N LYS A 103 1.52 1.07 -9.53
CA LYS A 103 0.69 0.55 -8.44
C LYS A 103 1.35 0.73 -7.07
N ILE A 104 2.66 0.50 -6.98
CA ILE A 104 3.46 0.77 -5.77
C ILE A 104 3.39 2.24 -5.39
N ILE A 105 3.60 3.16 -6.33
CA ILE A 105 3.54 4.61 -6.09
C ILE A 105 2.17 5.01 -5.53
N LYS A 106 1.08 4.49 -6.11
CA LYS A 106 -0.28 4.74 -5.62
C LYS A 106 -0.46 4.23 -4.18
N THR A 107 -0.06 2.99 -3.90
CA THR A 107 -0.16 2.37 -2.58
C THR A 107 0.67 3.13 -1.54
N ALA A 108 1.90 3.53 -1.90
CA ALA A 108 2.77 4.31 -1.05
C ALA A 108 2.19 5.69 -0.74
N ASN A 109 1.62 6.39 -1.72
CA ASN A 109 0.92 7.65 -1.50
C ASN A 109 -0.26 7.49 -0.53
N ASN A 110 -1.03 6.41 -0.63
CA ASN A 110 -2.12 6.12 0.32
C ASN A 110 -1.56 5.98 1.75
N ILE A 111 -0.50 5.20 1.95
CA ILE A 111 0.12 5.02 3.27
C ILE A 111 0.67 6.35 3.83
N ILE A 112 1.35 7.14 2.98
CA ILE A 112 1.86 8.46 3.35
C ILE A 112 0.71 9.39 3.76
N SER A 113 -0.40 9.37 3.03
CA SER A 113 -1.59 10.18 3.38
C SER A 113 -2.24 9.75 4.70
N TYR A 114 -2.11 8.48 5.09
CA TYR A 114 -2.62 8.02 6.39
C TYR A 114 -1.84 8.59 7.56
N LYS A 115 -0.57 8.95 7.37
CA LYS A 115 0.22 9.71 8.35
C LYS A 115 -0.41 11.07 8.63
N SER A 116 -0.95 11.76 7.62
CA SER A 116 -1.49 13.12 7.77
C SER A 116 -2.97 13.18 8.12
N THR A 117 -3.74 12.10 7.92
CA THR A 117 -5.22 12.23 7.84
C THR A 117 -6.00 11.42 8.88
N ILE A 118 -5.49 10.29 9.43
CA ILE A 118 -6.36 9.35 10.19
C ILE A 118 -5.70 8.76 11.46
N CYS A 119 -4.37 8.82 11.61
CA CYS A 119 -3.67 8.20 12.75
C CYS A 119 -3.16 9.21 13.81
N ALA A 120 -3.78 10.39 13.85
CA ALA A 120 -3.34 11.59 14.58
C ALA A 120 -2.05 12.19 14.00
N SER A 121 -2.00 13.52 13.93
CA SER A 121 -0.73 14.24 13.82
C SER A 121 0.23 13.59 14.81
N ALA A 122 1.30 12.97 14.32
CA ALA A 122 2.27 12.22 15.12
C ALA A 122 3.02 13.08 16.17
N GLU A 123 2.50 14.28 16.44
CA GLU A 123 2.97 15.34 17.34
C GLU A 123 2.08 15.44 18.59
N ASP A 124 0.82 14.99 18.54
CA ASP A 124 -0.09 15.02 19.70
C ASP A 124 -0.12 13.66 20.40
N ALA A 125 0.63 13.54 21.50
CA ALA A 125 0.80 12.31 22.28
C ALA A 125 -0.52 11.71 22.86
N ASP A 126 -1.61 12.48 22.86
CA ASP A 126 -2.88 12.13 23.51
C ASP A 126 -3.96 11.55 22.57
N GLN A 127 -3.74 11.53 21.25
CA GLN A 127 -4.72 10.97 20.31
C GLN A 127 -4.54 9.46 20.12
N LYS A 128 -5.54 8.68 20.53
CA LYS A 128 -5.58 7.23 20.31
C LYS A 128 -5.77 6.91 18.82
N VAL A 129 -4.85 6.14 18.24
CA VAL A 129 -5.00 5.55 16.90
C VAL A 129 -6.29 4.71 16.88
N THR A 130 -7.24 5.07 16.02
CA THR A 130 -8.48 4.30 15.89
C THR A 130 -8.18 2.91 15.31
N ASN A 131 -8.90 1.88 15.77
CA ASN A 131 -8.78 0.52 15.23
C ASN A 131 -8.95 0.48 13.70
N SER A 132 -9.75 1.39 13.14
CA SER A 132 -9.94 1.54 11.69
C SER A 132 -8.69 2.06 10.97
N CYS A 133 -7.93 2.99 11.57
CA CYS A 133 -6.67 3.49 11.00
C CYS A 133 -5.60 2.39 11.01
N PHE A 134 -5.50 1.67 12.12
CA PHE A 134 -4.57 0.54 12.27
C PHE A 134 -4.84 -0.52 11.19
N ALA A 135 -6.10 -0.95 11.03
CA ALA A 135 -6.47 -1.98 10.05
C ALA A 135 -6.22 -1.53 8.60
N LYS A 136 -6.59 -0.29 8.24
CA LYS A 136 -6.36 0.27 6.90
C LYS A 136 -4.87 0.38 6.59
N THR A 137 -4.08 0.85 7.55
CA THR A 137 -2.62 0.99 7.38
C THR A 137 -1.94 -0.37 7.27
N LEU A 138 -2.34 -1.33 8.11
CA LEU A 138 -1.83 -2.70 8.05
C LEU A 138 -2.14 -3.34 6.69
N TYR A 139 -3.36 -3.18 6.20
CA TYR A 139 -3.75 -3.67 4.87
C TYR A 139 -2.91 -3.05 3.76
N GLN A 140 -2.70 -1.73 3.77
CA GLN A 140 -1.90 -1.07 2.74
C GLN A 140 -0.42 -1.47 2.81
N LEU A 141 0.17 -1.61 4.01
CA LEU A 141 1.54 -2.11 4.16
C LEU A 141 1.68 -3.54 3.63
N TRP A 142 0.69 -4.39 3.88
CA TRP A 142 0.64 -5.75 3.34
C TRP A 142 0.50 -5.77 1.81
N SER A 143 -0.35 -4.89 1.26
CA SER A 143 -0.50 -4.74 -0.18
C SER A 143 0.81 -4.26 -0.83
N LEU A 144 1.46 -3.25 -0.24
CA LEU A 144 2.76 -2.75 -0.68
C LEU A 144 3.79 -3.88 -0.69
N LYS A 145 3.86 -4.66 0.39
CA LYS A 145 4.74 -5.83 0.52
C LYS A 145 4.59 -6.82 -0.63
N ASN A 146 3.35 -7.15 -1.00
CA ASN A 146 3.08 -8.07 -2.11
C ASN A 146 3.44 -7.45 -3.47
N GLN A 147 3.19 -6.15 -3.65
CA GLN A 147 3.56 -5.44 -4.87
C GLN A 147 5.08 -5.34 -5.05
N VAL A 148 5.83 -5.03 -3.98
CA VAL A 148 7.30 -5.05 -3.97
C VAL A 148 7.82 -6.43 -4.35
N GLN A 149 7.29 -7.50 -3.74
CA GLN A 149 7.68 -8.87 -4.07
C GLN A 149 7.41 -9.20 -5.55
N ASN A 150 6.25 -8.83 -6.08
CA ASN A 150 5.91 -9.02 -7.48
C ASN A 150 6.87 -8.28 -8.42
N VAL A 151 7.23 -7.03 -8.09
CA VAL A 151 8.20 -6.26 -8.87
C VAL A 151 9.57 -6.93 -8.89
N ILE A 152 10.06 -7.44 -7.76
CA ILE A 152 11.32 -8.20 -7.71
C ILE A 152 11.24 -9.43 -8.62
N THR A 153 10.13 -10.17 -8.59
CA THR A 153 9.94 -11.35 -9.46
C THR A 153 9.95 -10.97 -10.94
N LEU A 154 9.25 -9.91 -11.33
CA LEU A 154 9.25 -9.41 -12.71
C LEU A 154 10.65 -8.94 -13.14
N ALA A 155 11.35 -8.20 -12.28
CA ALA A 155 12.70 -7.72 -12.51
C ALA A 155 13.71 -8.87 -12.74
N LYS A 156 13.61 -9.95 -11.96
CA LYS A 156 14.47 -11.14 -12.14
C LYS A 156 14.20 -11.89 -13.45
N LYS A 157 12.99 -11.78 -14.02
CA LYS A 157 12.63 -12.43 -15.29
C LYS A 157 13.11 -11.63 -16.51
N LEU A 158 13.32 -10.32 -16.38
CA LEU A 158 13.71 -9.44 -17.49
C LEU A 158 14.96 -9.90 -18.27
N PRO A 159 16.07 -10.31 -17.64
CA PRO A 159 17.23 -10.80 -18.41
C PRO A 159 16.92 -12.02 -19.28
N LYS A 160 15.93 -12.84 -18.91
CA LYS A 160 15.50 -14.03 -19.67
C LYS A 160 14.54 -13.68 -20.81
N THR A 161 13.64 -12.74 -20.59
CA THR A 161 12.55 -12.42 -21.53
C THR A 161 12.85 -11.22 -22.43
N ALA A 162 13.79 -10.36 -22.03
CA ALA A 162 14.28 -9.22 -22.78
C ALA A 162 15.82 -9.14 -22.71
N PRO A 163 16.56 -10.12 -23.28
CA PRO A 163 18.03 -10.16 -23.22
C PRO A 163 18.70 -8.96 -23.90
N ASN A 164 17.97 -8.27 -24.80
CA ASN A 164 18.40 -7.05 -25.47
C ASN A 164 17.92 -5.76 -24.77
N ALA A 165 17.40 -5.86 -23.54
CA ALA A 165 17.20 -4.67 -22.71
C ALA A 165 18.55 -3.95 -22.61
N GLY A 166 18.62 -2.73 -23.15
CA GLY A 166 19.89 -1.98 -23.19
C GLY A 166 20.47 -1.82 -21.79
N ALA A 167 21.79 -1.66 -21.68
CA ALA A 167 22.50 -1.54 -20.40
C ALA A 167 21.82 -0.56 -19.43
N CYS A 168 21.33 0.58 -19.95
CA CYS A 168 20.55 1.57 -19.19
C CYS A 168 19.33 0.99 -18.46
N VAL A 169 18.55 0.13 -19.10
CA VAL A 169 17.36 -0.50 -18.49
C VAL A 169 17.80 -1.51 -17.42
N ASN A 170 18.84 -2.31 -17.71
CA ASN A 170 19.35 -3.28 -16.73
C ASN A 170 19.89 -2.61 -15.47
N ASP A 171 20.60 -1.50 -15.62
CA ASP A 171 21.10 -0.71 -14.49
C ASP A 171 19.94 -0.17 -13.64
N ALA A 172 18.91 0.39 -14.30
CA ALA A 172 17.71 0.84 -13.60
C ALA A 172 17.01 -0.29 -12.84
N VAL A 173 16.88 -1.48 -13.44
CA VAL A 173 16.30 -2.68 -12.81
C VAL A 173 17.12 -3.13 -11.61
N ASN A 174 18.45 -3.11 -11.72
CA ASN A 174 19.36 -3.51 -10.65
C ASN A 174 19.26 -2.56 -9.44
N THR A 175 19.26 -1.24 -9.68
CA THR A 175 19.06 -0.24 -8.62
C THR A 175 17.71 -0.43 -7.91
N LEU A 176 16.62 -0.59 -8.67
CA LEU A 176 15.29 -0.82 -8.14
C LEU A 176 15.26 -2.07 -7.25
N THR A 177 15.76 -3.19 -7.78
CA THR A 177 15.74 -4.49 -7.10
C THR A 177 16.58 -4.47 -5.83
N SER A 178 17.78 -3.87 -5.87
CA SER A 178 18.67 -3.74 -4.72
C SER A 178 18.02 -2.97 -3.57
N TYR A 179 17.22 -1.95 -3.86
CA TYR A 179 16.49 -1.22 -2.84
C TYR A 179 15.30 -2.04 -2.30
N TYR A 180 14.53 -2.67 -3.18
CA TYR A 180 13.31 -3.40 -2.81
C TYR A 180 13.57 -4.63 -1.95
N THR A 181 14.68 -5.33 -2.17
CA THR A 181 15.06 -6.50 -1.35
C THR A 181 15.40 -6.15 0.09
N GLN A 182 15.70 -4.88 0.39
CA GLN A 182 15.97 -4.42 1.74
C GLN A 182 14.69 -4.16 2.56
N PHE A 183 13.52 -4.13 1.92
CA PHE A 183 12.26 -3.78 2.58
C PHE A 183 11.94 -4.66 3.81
N PRO A 184 12.03 -6.01 3.76
CA PRO A 184 11.67 -6.84 4.90
C PRO A 184 12.53 -6.60 6.15
N GLN A 185 13.85 -6.53 5.96
CA GLN A 185 14.78 -6.34 7.06
C GLN A 185 14.59 -4.97 7.71
N ASN A 186 14.34 -3.95 6.90
CA ASN A 186 14.14 -2.60 7.39
C ASN A 186 12.82 -2.41 8.14
N ILE A 187 11.74 -3.02 7.65
CA ILE A 187 10.48 -3.10 8.40
C ILE A 187 10.67 -3.85 9.71
N THR A 188 11.45 -4.93 9.70
CA THR A 188 11.81 -5.68 10.92
C THR A 188 12.58 -4.81 11.91
N ASN A 189 13.51 -3.98 11.44
CA ASN A 189 14.21 -3.02 12.29
C ASN A 189 13.26 -1.95 12.85
N CYS A 190 12.32 -1.43 12.05
CA CYS A 190 11.31 -0.49 12.52
C CYS A 190 10.43 -1.07 13.64
N SER A 191 10.16 -2.38 13.62
CA SER A 191 9.34 -3.04 14.65
C SER A 191 9.97 -3.07 16.04
N LYS A 192 11.30 -2.86 16.13
CA LYS A 192 12.06 -2.78 17.39
C LYS A 192 11.98 -1.39 18.04
N LEU A 193 11.42 -0.39 17.34
CA LEU A 193 11.25 0.96 17.86
C LEU A 193 9.95 1.03 18.68
N THR A 194 10.03 0.75 19.97
CA THR A 194 8.85 0.58 20.85
C THR A 194 8.45 1.83 21.62
N SER A 195 9.26 2.87 21.61
CA SER A 195 9.07 4.10 22.39
C SER A 195 9.57 5.30 21.63
#